data_AF-A0A0G4QI96-F1
#
_entry.id   AF-A0A0G4QI96-F1
#
_cell.length_a   1.000
_cell.length_b   1.000
_cell.length_c   1.000
_cell.angle_alpha   90.00
_cell.angle_beta   90.00
_cell.angle_gamma   90.00
#
_symmetry.space_group_name_H-M   'P 1'
#
loop_
_entity.id
_entity.type
_entity.pdbx_description
1 polymer ?
#
loop_
_entity_poly.entity_id
_entity_poly.type
_entity_poly.pdbx_seq_one_letter_code
_entity_poly.pdbx_strand_id
1 'polypeptide(L)'
;MKAIIYSFISLFIFFNTANAGVVIGGTRVIYDEGKKDVSISVENPDNIPYLIQSWIDDINEKKQSNFTITPPLFRLNGSNTNTLRIFLTENNLPSDRESLFWLNIKTIPATERTENSLQIAFKTQMKLIFRPKELKNVNFIEEQKKLEWSKVGNKINVKNPTPYFFNFQTIKFNNKAVDDVSYVAPYSIKSFDINSEELHGTINWEVINDYGAVTDLSEIKI
;
A
#
# COMPACT_ATOMS: atom_id res chain seq x y z
N MET A 1 41.12 21.35 -26.18
CA MET A 1 41.07 19.89 -25.94
C MET A 1 41.01 19.49 -24.46
N LYS A 2 41.72 20.16 -23.54
CA LYS A 2 41.67 19.84 -22.09
C LYS A 2 40.31 20.15 -21.42
N ALA A 3 39.57 21.17 -21.86
CA ALA A 3 38.25 21.50 -21.31
C ALA A 3 37.14 20.46 -21.64
N ILE A 4 37.26 19.75 -22.77
CA ILE A 4 36.32 18.69 -23.16
C ILE A 4 36.53 17.44 -22.28
N ILE A 5 37.76 17.20 -21.82
CA ILE A 5 38.10 16.11 -20.89
C ILE A 5 37.53 16.37 -19.49
N TYR A 6 37.58 17.62 -19.00
CA TYR A 6 36.96 17.98 -17.73
C TYR A 6 35.42 17.93 -17.76
N SER A 7 34.81 18.18 -18.94
CA SER A 7 33.36 18.02 -19.13
C SER A 7 32.90 16.56 -19.15
N PHE A 8 33.76 15.61 -19.52
CA PHE A 8 33.44 14.18 -19.52
C PHE A 8 33.58 13.53 -18.12
N ILE A 9 34.44 14.08 -17.25
CA ILE A 9 34.67 13.56 -15.89
C ILE A 9 33.60 14.04 -14.90
N SER A 10 32.95 15.18 -15.14
CA SER A 10 31.84 15.68 -14.31
C SER A 10 30.52 14.91 -14.53
N LEU A 11 30.47 13.97 -15.47
CA LEU A 11 29.29 13.16 -15.78
C LEU A 11 29.37 11.73 -15.21
N PHE A 12 30.26 11.46 -14.25
CA PHE A 12 30.08 10.34 -13.32
C PHE A 12 29.11 10.77 -12.23
N ILE A 13 27.84 10.84 -12.63
CA ILE A 13 26.69 11.00 -11.76
C ILE A 13 26.78 9.95 -10.66
N PHE A 14 26.67 10.42 -9.42
CA PHE A 14 26.52 9.62 -8.21
C PHE A 14 25.40 8.58 -8.39
N PHE A 15 25.76 7.36 -8.79
CA PHE A 15 24.89 6.21 -8.63
C PHE A 15 24.79 5.93 -7.13
N ASN A 16 23.74 6.46 -6.51
CA ASN A 16 23.34 6.00 -5.20
C ASN A 16 22.91 4.54 -5.37
N THR A 17 23.75 3.60 -4.97
CA THR A 17 23.33 2.21 -4.80
C THR A 17 22.39 2.16 -3.61
N ALA A 18 21.09 2.22 -3.90
CA ALA A 18 20.07 1.89 -2.91
C ALA A 18 20.17 0.38 -2.66
N ASN A 19 20.77 0.00 -1.54
CA ASN A 19 20.78 -1.41 -1.11
C ASN A 19 19.39 -1.71 -0.54
N ALA A 20 18.61 -2.52 -1.25
CA ALA A 20 17.30 -2.97 -0.83
C ALA A 20 17.35 -4.48 -0.63
N GLY A 21 17.15 -4.95 0.60
CA GLY A 21 17.27 -6.38 0.87
C GLY A 21 16.28 -7.24 0.08
N VAL A 22 15.04 -6.79 -0.02
CA VAL A 22 13.98 -7.48 -0.75
C VAL A 22 13.03 -6.46 -1.36
N VAL A 23 12.72 -6.63 -2.65
CA VAL A 23 11.78 -5.81 -3.42
C VAL A 23 10.49 -6.60 -3.64
N ILE A 24 9.34 -5.97 -3.44
CA ILE A 24 8.02 -6.57 -3.67
C ILE A 24 7.40 -5.89 -4.89
N GLY A 25 6.82 -6.67 -5.81
CA GLY A 25 6.34 -6.19 -7.12
C GLY A 25 5.11 -5.29 -7.11
N GLY A 26 4.68 -4.78 -5.95
CA GLY A 26 3.53 -3.90 -5.82
C GLY A 26 3.37 -3.37 -4.40
N THR A 27 2.55 -2.34 -4.24
CA THR A 27 2.25 -1.71 -2.93
C THR A 27 0.92 -2.16 -2.33
N ARG A 28 0.13 -2.91 -3.11
CA ARG A 28 -1.16 -3.49 -2.75
C ARG A 28 -1.50 -4.63 -3.70
N VAL A 29 -2.46 -5.46 -3.31
CA VAL A 29 -3.00 -6.55 -4.12
C VAL A 29 -4.51 -6.41 -4.19
N ILE A 30 -5.06 -6.44 -5.40
CA ILE A 30 -6.51 -6.51 -5.63
C ILE A 30 -6.86 -7.94 -6.00
N TYR A 31 -7.74 -8.58 -5.22
CA TYR A 31 -8.29 -9.90 -5.49
C TYR A 31 -9.70 -9.76 -6.06
N ASP A 32 -9.83 -9.85 -7.37
CA ASP A 32 -11.13 -9.85 -8.03
C ASP A 32 -11.85 -11.19 -7.83
N GLU A 33 -13.10 -11.14 -7.36
CA GLU A 33 -13.92 -12.33 -7.19
C GLU A 33 -14.10 -13.09 -8.53
N GLY A 34 -13.95 -14.41 -8.44
CA GLY A 34 -13.96 -15.33 -9.58
C GLY A 34 -12.60 -15.58 -10.22
N LYS A 35 -11.53 -14.89 -9.79
CA LYS A 35 -10.16 -15.31 -10.08
C LYS A 35 -9.81 -16.53 -9.24
N LYS A 36 -8.97 -17.42 -9.79
CA LYS A 36 -8.46 -18.59 -9.06
C LYS A 36 -7.42 -18.17 -8.02
N ASP A 37 -6.51 -17.31 -8.43
CA ASP A 37 -5.46 -16.75 -7.60
C ASP A 37 -5.04 -15.37 -8.11
N VAL A 38 -4.36 -14.62 -7.25
CA VAL A 38 -3.59 -13.43 -7.60
C VAL A 38 -2.15 -13.64 -7.15
N SER A 39 -1.21 -13.09 -7.91
CA SER A 39 0.22 -13.28 -7.70
C SER A 39 0.93 -11.97 -7.39
N ILE A 40 1.94 -12.03 -6.54
CA ILE A 40 2.85 -10.92 -6.27
C ILE A 40 4.30 -11.42 -6.24
N SER A 41 5.19 -10.71 -6.94
CA SER A 41 6.61 -11.07 -6.97
C SER A 41 7.35 -10.56 -5.75
N VAL A 42 8.36 -11.32 -5.33
CA VAL A 42 9.33 -10.96 -4.31
C VAL A 42 10.71 -11.24 -4.89
N GLU A 43 11.53 -10.21 -4.96
CA GLU A 43 12.86 -10.22 -5.57
C GLU A 43 13.91 -9.88 -4.52
N ASN A 44 15.05 -10.55 -4.61
CA ASN A 44 16.21 -10.25 -3.79
C ASN A 44 17.34 -9.75 -4.70
N PRO A 45 17.55 -8.43 -4.82
CA PRO A 45 18.63 -7.89 -5.63
C PRO A 45 20.00 -8.01 -4.95
N ASP A 46 20.05 -8.31 -3.64
CA ASP A 46 21.30 -8.52 -2.92
C ASP A 46 21.96 -9.85 -3.30
N ASN A 47 23.21 -10.00 -2.86
CA ASN A 47 23.98 -11.24 -3.03
C ASN A 47 23.82 -12.23 -1.85
N ILE A 48 23.17 -11.83 -0.76
CA ILE A 48 22.92 -12.70 0.40
C ILE A 48 21.52 -13.30 0.33
N PRO A 49 21.30 -14.53 0.81
CA PRO A 49 19.97 -15.12 0.82
C PRO A 49 19.12 -14.55 1.97
N TYR A 50 17.81 -14.47 1.74
CA TYR A 50 16.81 -14.11 2.76
C TYR A 50 15.86 -15.29 3.00
N LEU A 51 15.40 -15.44 4.24
CA LEU A 51 14.23 -16.24 4.55
C LEU A 51 13.00 -15.34 4.46
N ILE A 52 12.05 -15.72 3.61
CA ILE A 52 10.81 -15.00 3.37
C ILE A 52 9.68 -15.76 4.05
N GLN A 53 8.98 -15.10 4.97
CA GLN A 53 7.75 -15.60 5.58
C GLN A 53 6.58 -14.73 5.14
N SER A 54 5.49 -15.34 4.66
CA SER A 54 4.31 -14.62 4.20
C SER A 54 3.03 -15.17 4.81
N TRP A 55 2.11 -14.26 5.17
CA TRP A 55 0.79 -14.60 5.71
C TRP A 55 -0.20 -13.46 5.49
N ILE A 56 -1.48 -13.73 5.67
CA ILE A 56 -2.57 -12.76 5.52
C ILE A 56 -3.35 -12.66 6.82
N ASP A 57 -3.48 -11.45 7.36
CA ASP A 57 -4.29 -11.13 8.52
C ASP A 57 -5.59 -10.41 8.11
N ASP A 58 -6.61 -10.45 8.96
CA ASP A 58 -7.79 -9.59 8.85
C ASP A 58 -7.42 -8.11 9.12
N ILE A 59 -8.38 -7.21 8.95
CA ILE A 59 -8.19 -5.77 9.17
C ILE A 59 -7.75 -5.42 10.60
N ASN A 60 -8.01 -6.29 11.58
CA ASN A 60 -7.65 -6.13 12.99
C ASN A 60 -6.32 -6.84 13.34
N GLU A 61 -5.54 -7.24 12.32
CA GLU A 61 -4.27 -7.95 12.46
C GLU A 61 -4.40 -9.33 13.16
N LYS A 62 -5.53 -10.01 12.97
CA LYS A 62 -5.78 -11.35 13.48
C LYS A 62 -5.77 -12.39 12.36
N LYS A 63 -5.53 -13.64 12.74
CA LYS A 63 -5.63 -14.78 11.82
C LYS A 63 -7.04 -14.87 11.24
N GLN A 64 -7.12 -15.22 9.96
CA GLN A 64 -8.35 -15.36 9.18
C GLN A 64 -8.33 -16.64 8.33
N SER A 65 -9.48 -17.05 7.82
CA SER A 65 -9.68 -18.29 7.03
C SER A 65 -10.08 -18.05 5.57
N ASN A 66 -10.29 -16.80 5.16
CA ASN A 66 -10.69 -16.39 3.82
C ASN A 66 -9.60 -16.55 2.77
N PHE A 67 -8.36 -16.26 3.11
CA PHE A 67 -7.24 -16.28 2.19
C PHE A 67 -6.09 -17.14 2.70
N THR A 68 -5.48 -17.87 1.76
CA THR A 68 -4.20 -18.54 1.97
C THR A 68 -3.15 -18.02 0.98
N ILE A 69 -1.88 -18.08 1.38
CA ILE A 69 -0.75 -17.64 0.57
C ILE A 69 0.29 -18.77 0.46
N THR A 70 0.84 -18.94 -0.75
CA THR A 70 1.84 -19.97 -1.03
C THR A 70 3.00 -19.40 -1.86
N PRO A 71 4.25 -19.73 -1.54
CA PRO A 71 4.70 -20.43 -0.32
C PRO A 71 4.65 -19.54 0.94
N PRO A 72 4.21 -20.06 2.10
CA PRO A 72 4.17 -19.29 3.35
C PRO A 72 5.56 -19.08 3.98
N LEU A 73 6.54 -19.92 3.64
CA LEU A 73 7.92 -19.81 4.09
C LEU A 73 8.86 -20.40 3.04
N PHE A 74 9.87 -19.65 2.62
CA PHE A 74 10.88 -20.14 1.68
C PHE A 74 12.18 -19.33 1.76
N ARG A 75 13.28 -19.93 1.33
CA ARG A 75 14.57 -19.24 1.15
C ARG A 75 14.60 -18.60 -0.24
N LEU A 76 14.87 -17.31 -0.29
CA LEU A 76 15.11 -16.53 -1.51
C LEU A 76 16.61 -16.27 -1.64
N ASN A 77 17.26 -16.89 -2.63
CA ASN A 77 18.68 -16.69 -2.87
C ASN A 77 18.98 -15.30 -3.42
N GLY A 78 20.25 -14.89 -3.40
CA GLY A 78 20.69 -13.64 -4.00
C GLY A 78 20.41 -13.60 -5.51
N SER A 79 20.06 -12.41 -6.00
CA SER A 79 19.68 -12.15 -7.40
C SER A 79 18.52 -13.01 -7.95
N ASN A 80 17.73 -13.63 -7.08
CA ASN A 80 16.58 -14.44 -7.47
C ASN A 80 15.26 -13.70 -7.26
N THR A 81 14.27 -14.08 -8.07
CA THR A 81 12.87 -13.69 -7.91
C THR A 81 12.02 -14.92 -7.61
N ASN A 82 11.02 -14.79 -6.74
CA ASN A 82 9.98 -15.78 -6.53
C ASN A 82 8.60 -15.12 -6.61
N THR A 83 7.55 -15.93 -6.78
CA THR A 83 6.16 -15.46 -6.84
C THR A 83 5.36 -16.06 -5.68
N LEU A 84 4.74 -15.19 -4.90
CA LEU A 84 3.72 -15.54 -3.92
C LEU A 84 2.36 -15.60 -4.62
N ARG A 85 1.58 -16.65 -4.36
CA ARG A 85 0.21 -16.82 -4.86
C ARG A 85 -0.78 -16.78 -3.72
N ILE A 86 -1.81 -15.96 -3.86
CA ILE A 86 -2.88 -15.78 -2.89
C ILE A 86 -4.15 -16.40 -3.45
N PHE A 87 -4.82 -17.24 -2.66
CA PHE A 87 -6.04 -17.94 -3.03
C PHE A 87 -7.15 -17.59 -2.03
N LEU A 88 -8.36 -17.38 -2.53
CA LEU A 88 -9.56 -17.32 -1.71
C LEU A 88 -10.00 -18.75 -1.39
N THR A 89 -10.03 -19.10 -0.10
CA THR A 89 -10.42 -20.42 0.42
C THR A 89 -11.88 -20.45 0.85
N GLU A 90 -12.34 -19.39 1.50
CA GLU A 90 -13.73 -19.24 1.95
C GLU A 90 -14.35 -18.00 1.33
N ASN A 91 -15.45 -18.18 0.59
CA ASN A 91 -16.20 -17.08 -0.04
C ASN A 91 -17.41 -16.65 0.80
N ASN A 92 -17.18 -16.30 2.07
CA ASN A 92 -18.21 -15.73 2.97
C ASN A 92 -18.08 -14.20 3.09
N LEU A 93 -17.40 -13.56 2.13
CA LEU A 93 -17.21 -12.12 2.11
C LEU A 93 -18.46 -11.41 1.54
N PRO A 94 -18.72 -10.16 1.95
CA PRO A 94 -19.80 -9.37 1.38
C PRO A 94 -19.70 -9.28 -0.15
N SER A 95 -20.83 -9.44 -0.85
CA SER A 95 -20.90 -9.31 -2.30
C SER A 95 -21.18 -7.88 -2.77
N ASP A 96 -21.61 -6.99 -1.85
CA ASP A 96 -22.04 -5.62 -2.14
C ASP A 96 -20.96 -4.56 -1.93
N ARG A 97 -19.81 -4.93 -1.35
CA ARG A 97 -18.71 -4.00 -1.00
C ARG A 97 -17.34 -4.69 -0.99
N GLU A 98 -16.29 -3.90 -1.15
CA GLU A 98 -14.94 -4.39 -0.96
C GLU A 98 -14.66 -4.83 0.49
N SER A 99 -13.72 -5.75 0.66
CA SER A 99 -13.20 -6.17 1.97
C SER A 99 -11.68 -5.99 2.02
N LEU A 100 -11.15 -5.50 3.15
CA LEU A 100 -9.73 -5.20 3.32
C LEU A 100 -9.06 -6.20 4.29
N PHE A 101 -7.90 -6.69 3.86
CA PHE A 101 -7.00 -7.58 4.60
C PHE A 101 -5.57 -7.05 4.55
N TRP A 102 -4.69 -7.59 5.39
CA TRP A 102 -3.28 -7.27 5.41
C TRP A 102 -2.44 -8.43 4.88
N LEU A 103 -1.74 -8.20 3.76
CA LEU A 103 -0.67 -9.07 3.29
C LEU A 103 0.62 -8.70 4.03
N ASN A 104 1.18 -9.66 4.76
CA ASN A 104 2.42 -9.48 5.50
C ASN A 104 3.53 -10.29 4.82
N ILE A 105 4.67 -9.66 4.58
CA ILE A 105 5.89 -10.29 4.06
C ILE A 105 7.03 -9.91 5.00
N LYS A 106 7.54 -10.90 5.74
CA LYS A 106 8.68 -10.75 6.65
C LYS A 106 9.94 -11.28 5.98
N THR A 107 10.98 -10.46 6.00
CA THR A 107 12.27 -10.74 5.39
C THR A 107 13.32 -10.85 6.49
N ILE A 108 14.04 -11.97 6.51
CA ILE A 108 15.04 -12.28 7.52
C ILE A 108 16.36 -12.57 6.78
N PRO A 109 17.38 -11.71 6.89
CA PRO A 109 18.65 -11.92 6.22
C PRO A 109 19.36 -13.15 6.77
N ALA A 110 20.01 -13.92 5.91
CA ALA A 110 20.98 -14.90 6.35
C ALA A 110 22.26 -14.17 6.77
N THR A 111 22.72 -14.37 8.00
CA THR A 111 24.00 -13.84 8.46
C THR A 111 24.75 -14.90 9.24
N GLU A 112 26.08 -14.81 9.23
CA GLU A 112 26.90 -15.55 10.19
C GLU A 112 26.81 -14.87 11.56
N ARG A 113 26.74 -15.67 12.63
CA ARG A 113 26.75 -15.15 13.99
C ARG A 113 28.20 -14.84 14.39
N THR A 114 28.54 -13.56 14.45
CA THR A 114 29.77 -13.07 15.09
C THR A 114 29.46 -12.54 16.48
N GLU A 115 30.46 -12.49 17.37
CA GLU A 115 30.32 -11.81 18.66
C GLU A 115 29.91 -10.35 18.43
N ASN A 116 28.85 -9.90 19.12
CA ASN A 116 28.26 -8.56 19.01
C ASN A 116 27.61 -8.20 17.66
N SER A 117 26.91 -9.13 17.02
CA SER A 117 26.11 -8.85 15.82
C SER A 117 24.67 -8.43 16.14
N LEU A 118 24.18 -7.41 15.42
CA LEU A 118 22.77 -6.99 15.41
C LEU A 118 22.11 -7.49 14.12
N GLN A 119 20.98 -8.18 14.25
CA GLN A 119 20.18 -8.66 13.13
C GLN A 119 18.84 -7.92 13.10
N ILE A 120 18.49 -7.39 11.93
CA ILE A 120 17.23 -6.70 11.70
C ILE A 120 16.41 -7.52 10.70
N ALA A 121 15.18 -7.84 11.07
CA ALA A 121 14.19 -8.42 10.18
C ALA A 121 13.11 -7.38 9.89
N PHE A 122 12.74 -7.24 8.63
CA PHE A 122 11.73 -6.28 8.20
C PHE A 122 10.40 -7.00 7.96
N LYS A 123 9.30 -6.40 8.40
CA LYS A 123 7.93 -6.84 8.09
C LYS A 123 7.29 -5.75 7.23
N THR A 124 7.08 -6.05 5.96
CA THR A 124 6.28 -5.18 5.08
C THR A 124 4.82 -5.62 5.18
N GLN A 125 3.94 -4.70 5.54
CA GLN A 125 2.50 -4.91 5.60
C GLN A 125 1.83 -4.10 4.48
N MET A 126 1.03 -4.77 3.66
CA MET A 126 0.39 -4.18 2.48
C MET A 126 -1.09 -4.52 2.43
N LYS A 127 -1.86 -3.71 1.73
CA LYS A 127 -3.31 -3.93 1.58
C LYS A 127 -3.57 -5.07 0.59
N LEU A 128 -4.40 -6.02 1.00
CA LEU A 128 -5.07 -6.99 0.13
C LEU A 128 -6.55 -6.62 0.11
N ILE A 129 -7.07 -6.19 -1.04
CA ILE A 129 -8.45 -5.75 -1.19
C ILE A 129 -9.20 -6.80 -2.01
N PHE A 130 -10.19 -7.44 -1.41
CA PHE A 130 -11.13 -8.29 -2.12
C PHE A 130 -12.20 -7.44 -2.79
N ARG A 131 -12.42 -7.66 -4.09
CA ARG A 131 -13.40 -6.95 -4.89
C ARG A 131 -14.45 -7.91 -5.47
N PRO A 132 -15.70 -7.85 -5.00
CA PRO A 132 -16.82 -8.59 -5.58
C PRO A 132 -16.99 -8.39 -7.08
N LYS A 133 -17.58 -9.37 -7.77
CA LYS A 133 -17.76 -9.34 -9.25
C LYS A 133 -18.53 -8.12 -9.74
N GLU A 134 -19.49 -7.65 -8.95
CA GLU A 134 -20.37 -6.53 -9.29
C GLU A 134 -19.64 -5.17 -9.27
N LEU A 135 -18.46 -5.10 -8.63
CA LEU A 135 -17.72 -3.86 -8.40
C LEU A 135 -16.50 -3.68 -9.33
N LYS A 136 -16.35 -4.51 -10.35
CA LYS A 136 -15.22 -4.47 -11.28
C LYS A 136 -15.17 -3.16 -12.08
N ASN A 137 -13.98 -2.83 -12.61
CA ASN A 137 -13.73 -1.65 -13.44
C ASN A 137 -14.02 -0.31 -12.76
N VAL A 138 -13.61 -0.18 -11.50
CA VAL A 138 -13.75 1.07 -10.74
C VAL A 138 -13.02 2.23 -11.45
N ASN A 139 -13.70 3.36 -11.57
CA ASN A 139 -13.10 4.62 -11.97
C ASN A 139 -12.91 5.50 -10.74
N PHE A 140 -11.73 5.43 -10.12
CA PHE A 140 -11.44 6.20 -8.90
C PHE A 140 -11.56 7.72 -9.10
N ILE A 141 -11.40 8.23 -10.32
CA ILE A 141 -11.55 9.67 -10.62
C ILE A 141 -13.01 10.11 -10.45
N GLU A 142 -13.97 9.31 -10.93
CA GLU A 142 -15.39 9.62 -10.79
C GLU A 142 -15.94 9.23 -9.42
N GLU A 143 -15.53 8.07 -8.89
CA GLU A 143 -16.02 7.57 -7.62
C GLU A 143 -15.58 8.46 -6.44
N GLN A 144 -14.37 9.01 -6.46
CA GLN A 144 -13.90 9.87 -5.35
C GLN A 144 -14.69 11.18 -5.23
N LYS A 145 -15.32 11.66 -6.30
CA LYS A 145 -16.17 12.86 -6.28
C LYS A 145 -17.44 12.66 -5.43
N LYS A 146 -17.82 11.41 -5.16
CA LYS A 146 -18.98 11.06 -4.33
C LYS A 146 -18.65 11.13 -2.82
N LEU A 147 -17.39 11.33 -2.45
CA LEU A 147 -17.00 11.51 -1.06
C LEU A 147 -17.60 12.80 -0.50
N GLU A 148 -18.24 12.69 0.65
CA GLU A 148 -18.83 13.82 1.34
C GLU A 148 -17.88 14.27 2.46
N TRP A 149 -17.54 15.55 2.49
CA TRP A 149 -16.60 16.10 3.46
C TRP A 149 -17.30 17.07 4.41
N SER A 150 -16.89 17.05 5.67
CA SER A 150 -17.34 18.00 6.69
C SER A 150 -16.26 18.22 7.74
N LYS A 151 -16.32 19.33 8.46
CA LYS A 151 -15.46 19.61 9.62
C LYS A 151 -16.29 19.59 10.90
N VAL A 152 -15.77 18.94 11.93
CA VAL A 152 -16.35 18.92 13.28
C VAL A 152 -15.26 19.18 14.29
N GLY A 153 -15.27 20.36 14.90
CA GLY A 153 -14.20 20.80 15.81
C GLY A 153 -12.84 20.80 15.10
N ASN A 154 -11.86 20.11 15.67
CA ASN A 154 -10.51 19.97 15.12
C ASN A 154 -10.35 18.69 14.27
N LYS A 155 -11.41 18.24 13.61
CA LYS A 155 -11.38 17.05 12.75
C LYS A 155 -12.06 17.30 11.43
N ILE A 156 -11.52 16.68 10.39
CA ILE A 156 -12.19 16.52 9.11
C ILE A 156 -12.80 15.13 9.05
N ASN A 157 -14.08 15.06 8.73
CA ASN A 157 -14.81 13.83 8.49
C ASN A 157 -14.97 13.63 6.98
N VAL A 158 -14.62 12.45 6.50
CA VAL A 158 -14.96 11.97 5.18
C VAL A 158 -15.98 10.85 5.30
N LYS A 159 -17.15 11.04 4.68
CA LYS A 159 -18.17 10.01 4.52
C LYS A 159 -18.04 9.42 3.12
N ASN A 160 -17.94 8.09 3.09
CA ASN A 160 -17.86 7.33 1.87
C ASN A 160 -19.18 6.60 1.62
N PRO A 161 -20.04 7.08 0.72
CA PRO A 161 -21.29 6.41 0.36
C PRO A 161 -21.10 5.29 -0.68
N THR A 162 -19.88 4.99 -1.10
CA THR A 162 -19.58 4.03 -2.18
C THR A 162 -19.16 2.65 -1.63
N PRO A 163 -19.16 1.61 -2.46
CA PRO A 163 -18.75 0.27 -2.06
C PRO A 163 -17.22 0.03 -2.08
N TYR A 164 -16.40 1.08 -2.30
CA TYR A 164 -14.95 1.00 -2.47
C TYR A 164 -14.17 1.54 -1.27
N PHE A 165 -12.97 1.02 -1.01
CA PHE A 165 -11.99 1.67 -0.14
C PHE A 165 -11.29 2.81 -0.86
N PHE A 166 -11.34 4.01 -0.29
CA PHE A 166 -10.49 5.12 -0.74
C PHE A 166 -9.26 5.21 0.13
N ASN A 167 -8.09 5.04 -0.49
CA ASN A 167 -6.79 5.07 0.16
C ASN A 167 -6.17 6.44 -0.12
N PHE A 168 -6.06 7.30 0.88
CA PHE A 168 -5.56 8.66 0.69
C PHE A 168 -4.04 8.68 0.63
N GLN A 169 -3.50 9.35 -0.39
CA GLN A 169 -2.09 9.73 -0.45
C GLN A 169 -1.86 11.02 0.34
N THR A 170 -2.74 12.00 0.14
CA THR A 170 -2.75 13.26 0.87
C THR A 170 -4.17 13.71 1.16
N ILE A 171 -4.34 14.39 2.28
CA ILE A 171 -5.47 15.28 2.57
C ILE A 171 -4.85 16.60 3.02
N LYS A 172 -5.38 17.72 2.54
CA LYS A 172 -4.99 19.06 2.98
C LYS A 172 -6.23 19.85 3.36
N PHE A 173 -6.11 20.66 4.41
CA PHE A 173 -7.09 21.67 4.79
C PHE A 173 -6.44 23.04 4.74
N ASN A 174 -6.96 23.95 3.91
CA ASN A 174 -6.39 25.28 3.69
C ASN A 174 -4.87 25.23 3.43
N ASN A 175 -4.47 24.35 2.50
CA ASN A 175 -3.09 24.07 2.10
C ASN A 175 -2.17 23.44 3.18
N LYS A 176 -2.66 23.16 4.39
CA LYS A 176 -1.91 22.42 5.40
C LYS A 176 -2.19 20.93 5.27
N ALA A 177 -1.13 20.13 5.18
CA ALA A 177 -1.26 18.67 5.16
C ALA A 177 -1.86 18.17 6.47
N VAL A 178 -2.76 17.20 6.36
CA VAL A 178 -3.29 16.43 7.47
C VAL A 178 -2.34 15.27 7.73
N ASP A 179 -1.97 15.06 8.98
CA ASP A 179 -1.08 13.97 9.39
C ASP A 179 -1.84 12.63 9.47
N ASP A 180 -1.11 11.52 9.39
CA ASP A 180 -1.61 10.15 9.58
C ASP A 180 -2.86 9.79 8.75
N VAL A 181 -2.93 10.33 7.52
CA VAL A 181 -3.99 9.98 6.57
C VAL A 181 -3.88 8.50 6.17
N SER A 182 -5.02 7.85 6.04
CA SER A 182 -5.08 6.41 5.81
C SER A 182 -6.10 6.05 4.73
N TYR A 183 -7.25 5.53 5.12
CA TYR A 183 -8.32 5.16 4.22
C TYR A 183 -9.68 5.38 4.85
N VAL A 184 -10.71 5.47 4.01
CA VAL A 184 -12.10 5.38 4.43
C VAL A 184 -12.72 4.12 3.83
N ALA A 185 -13.38 3.32 4.68
CA ALA A 185 -13.98 2.06 4.27
C ALA A 185 -15.30 2.28 3.50
N PRO A 186 -15.78 1.29 2.75
CA PRO A 186 -17.10 1.33 2.10
C PRO A 186 -18.22 1.67 3.09
N TYR A 187 -19.15 2.53 2.68
CA TYR A 187 -20.33 2.88 3.46
C TYR A 187 -20.03 3.32 4.91
N SER A 188 -18.91 4.03 5.11
CA SER A 188 -18.42 4.41 6.43
C SER A 188 -18.03 5.89 6.51
N ILE A 189 -17.75 6.35 7.73
CA ILE A 189 -17.20 7.68 8.00
C ILE A 189 -15.84 7.50 8.67
N LYS A 190 -14.84 8.26 8.21
CA LYS A 190 -13.53 8.34 8.85
C LYS A 190 -13.23 9.78 9.23
N SER A 191 -12.63 9.97 10.40
CA SER A 191 -12.18 11.27 10.88
C SER A 191 -10.66 11.33 10.86
N PHE A 192 -10.12 12.49 10.50
CA PHE A 192 -8.69 12.83 10.59
C PHE A 192 -8.53 14.10 11.41
N ASP A 193 -7.57 14.09 12.34
CA ASP A 193 -7.31 15.23 13.22
C ASP A 193 -6.60 16.34 12.44
N ILE A 194 -7.02 17.58 12.66
CA ILE A 194 -6.43 18.76 12.04
C ILE A 194 -6.16 19.84 13.10
N ASN A 195 -5.04 20.55 12.96
CA ASN A 195 -4.72 21.67 13.83
C ASN A 195 -5.19 23.00 13.20
N SER A 196 -6.51 23.19 13.10
CA SER A 196 -7.11 24.45 12.62
C SER A 196 -8.45 24.75 13.29
N GLU A 197 -8.57 25.99 13.78
CA GLU A 197 -9.79 26.55 14.36
C GLU A 197 -10.80 27.03 13.30
N GLU A 198 -10.35 27.21 12.05
CA GLU A 198 -11.20 27.69 10.95
C GLU A 198 -12.35 26.71 10.68
N LEU A 199 -13.60 27.19 10.73
CA LEU A 199 -14.79 26.35 10.53
C LEU A 199 -15.02 25.99 9.06
N HIS A 200 -14.59 26.87 8.15
CA HIS A 200 -14.76 26.75 6.71
C HIS A 200 -13.41 26.78 6.02
N GLY A 201 -13.34 26.19 4.84
CA GLY A 201 -12.11 26.13 4.08
C GLY A 201 -12.17 25.23 2.87
N THR A 202 -11.03 25.07 2.24
CA THR A 202 -10.85 24.16 1.11
C THR A 202 -10.20 22.87 1.61
N ILE A 203 -10.83 21.75 1.28
CA ILE A 203 -10.25 20.42 1.44
C ILE A 203 -9.76 19.96 0.07
N ASN A 204 -8.49 19.61 0.00
CA ASN A 204 -7.90 18.96 -1.17
C ASN A 204 -7.47 17.55 -0.81
N TRP A 205 -7.67 16.60 -1.70
CA TRP A 205 -7.24 15.22 -1.47
C TRP A 205 -6.81 14.53 -2.75
N GLU A 206 -5.96 13.52 -2.56
CA GLU A 206 -5.50 12.63 -3.61
C GLU A 206 -5.66 11.19 -3.11
N VAL A 207 -6.15 10.29 -3.97
CA VAL A 207 -6.27 8.87 -3.64
C VAL A 207 -5.30 8.04 -4.45
N ILE A 208 -4.92 6.90 -3.90
CA ILE A 208 -4.09 5.91 -4.58
C ILE A 208 -5.02 4.88 -5.22
N ASN A 209 -4.92 4.69 -6.53
CA ASN A 209 -5.71 3.71 -7.29
C ASN A 209 -5.16 2.28 -7.14
N ASP A 210 -5.75 1.33 -7.87
CA ASP A 210 -5.37 -0.10 -7.82
C ASP A 210 -3.93 -0.37 -8.27
N TYR A 211 -3.40 0.44 -9.18
CA TYR A 211 -2.05 0.31 -9.71
C TYR A 211 -1.00 1.00 -8.84
N GLY A 212 -1.40 1.59 -7.71
CA GLY A 212 -0.51 2.36 -6.85
C GLY A 212 -0.23 3.79 -7.35
N ALA A 213 -0.90 4.24 -8.41
CA ALA A 213 -0.77 5.60 -8.90
C ALA A 213 -1.69 6.56 -8.14
N VAL A 214 -1.22 7.79 -7.97
CA VAL A 214 -1.96 8.88 -7.34
C VAL A 214 -2.90 9.49 -8.37
N THR A 215 -4.17 9.67 -8.01
CA THR A 215 -5.14 10.37 -8.86
C THR A 215 -4.88 11.87 -8.90
N ASP A 216 -5.44 12.56 -9.89
CA ASP A 216 -5.46 14.02 -9.91
C ASP A 216 -6.06 14.60 -8.63
N LEU A 217 -5.58 15.78 -8.24
CA LEU A 217 -6.01 16.51 -7.06
C LEU A 217 -7.50 16.84 -7.13
N SER A 218 -8.25 16.35 -6.15
CA SER A 218 -9.66 16.71 -5.96
C SER A 218 -9.80 17.83 -4.93
N GLU A 219 -10.85 18.63 -5.06
CA GLU A 219 -11.10 19.79 -4.21
C GLU A 219 -12.59 19.92 -3.86
N ILE A 220 -12.87 20.31 -2.62
CA ILE A 220 -14.19 20.75 -2.17
C ILE A 220 -14.06 21.90 -1.17
N LYS A 221 -15.02 22.82 -1.18
CA LYS A 221 -15.15 23.88 -0.18
C LYS A 221 -16.22 23.50 0.83
N ILE A 222 -15.90 23.62 2.11
CA ILE A 222 -16.79 23.36 3.25
C ILE A 222 -16.96 24.60 4.11
#